data_AF-A0A9N8DWV5-F1
#
_entry.id   AF-A0A9N8DWV5-F1
#
_cell.length_a   1.000
_cell.length_b   1.000
_cell.length_c   1.000
_cell.angle_alpha   90.00
_cell.angle_beta   90.00
_cell.angle_gamma   90.00
#
_symmetry.space_group_name_H-M   'P 1'
#
loop_
_entity.id
_entity.type
_entity.pdbx_description
1 polymer ?
#
loop_
_entity_poly.entity_id
_entity_poly.type
_entity_poly.pdbx_seq_one_letter_code
_entity_poly.pdbx_strand_id
1 'polypeptide(L)'
;MLRLQLRLLTFLLVLLVVENLVSAFTTTRLDIYTSTRPLSSTPLLFATKKKKKKKKNGRTPGGAGFGSSIPKKKAEAVTSPPQSTTSMTTKLRKERRQKWMEDEEEMAVPTTSAATARKARRQKWMEDNDEEEMAVHVPTTTTRTATARKANRQKWSDREAENRYTREYHQQLELSKNPKPQQLIQLSQDPLLFVIDDFIDPAACQRVQSNGEGCFSLMFPELIADLLFQGQENELDGLLFNAANSQQHTTKPVYPDGLHMDTNGQCLFRHVTCILYLNTIPEECGGATVFPLARALPNDPALLASQRLLDENISHTNSRAVQEAGLTAEANLLESRIGTNYAANTGDQTAIKIQPKAGRLLIFFSRTATGHQDPRAWHSGERIVSSRSSARITEKRILTLFKEVAYTDKPGEANPGVAQTTFEGYLAPLIQQQQQWLQRKANEGSPLVGYY
;
A
#
# COMPACT_ATOMS: atom_id res chain seq x y z
N MET A 1 22.13 -37.85 -50.24
CA MET A 1 22.97 -37.36 -49.12
C MET A 1 22.60 -35.96 -48.64
N LEU A 2 22.48 -34.95 -49.51
CA LEU A 2 22.27 -33.53 -49.12
C LEU A 2 21.20 -33.29 -48.02
N ARG A 3 20.01 -33.89 -48.14
CA ARG A 3 18.93 -33.76 -47.14
C ARG A 3 19.28 -34.33 -45.75
N LEU A 4 20.18 -35.29 -45.67
CA LEU A 4 20.65 -35.87 -44.40
C LEU A 4 21.68 -34.96 -43.73
N GLN A 5 22.61 -34.40 -44.52
CA GLN A 5 23.59 -33.42 -44.04
C GLN A 5 22.90 -32.15 -43.51
N LEU A 6 21.88 -31.65 -44.21
CA LEU A 6 21.13 -30.47 -43.74
C LEU A 6 20.45 -30.73 -42.39
N ARG A 7 19.78 -31.88 -42.21
CA ARG A 7 19.16 -32.26 -40.93
C ARG A 7 20.16 -32.42 -39.79
N LEU A 8 21.32 -33.01 -40.07
CA LEU A 8 22.40 -33.14 -39.08
C LEU A 8 22.95 -31.77 -38.65
N LEU A 9 23.11 -30.84 -39.60
CA LEU A 9 23.55 -29.47 -39.32
C LEU A 9 22.51 -28.72 -38.47
N THR A 10 21.21 -28.83 -38.78
CA THR A 10 20.14 -28.22 -37.97
C THR A 10 20.13 -28.78 -36.54
N PHE A 11 20.31 -30.09 -36.38
CA PHE A 11 20.33 -30.74 -35.07
C PHE A 11 21.53 -30.30 -34.22
N LEU A 12 22.72 -30.20 -34.81
CA LEU A 12 23.92 -29.68 -34.15
C LEU A 12 23.78 -28.20 -33.77
N LEU A 13 23.14 -27.38 -34.61
CA LEU A 13 22.87 -25.97 -34.30
C LEU A 13 21.95 -25.82 -33.08
N VAL A 14 20.90 -26.66 -32.99
CA VAL A 14 19.97 -26.66 -31.84
C VAL A 14 20.69 -27.07 -30.56
N LEU A 15 21.54 -28.11 -30.59
CA LEU A 15 22.34 -28.52 -29.43
C LEU A 15 23.27 -27.39 -28.94
N LEU A 16 23.98 -26.72 -29.86
CA LEU A 16 24.85 -25.58 -29.54
C LEU A 16 24.10 -24.41 -28.89
N VAL A 17 22.87 -24.13 -29.33
CA VAL A 17 22.03 -23.09 -28.71
C VAL A 17 21.57 -23.50 -27.31
N VAL A 18 21.21 -24.78 -27.11
CA VAL A 18 20.78 -25.30 -25.80
C VAL A 18 21.95 -25.30 -24.79
N GLU A 19 23.15 -25.74 -25.17
CA GLU A 19 24.31 -25.73 -24.26
C GLU A 19 24.72 -24.31 -23.85
N ASN A 20 24.71 -23.34 -24.77
CA ASN A 20 25.01 -21.95 -24.44
C ASN A 20 23.94 -21.32 -23.52
N LEU A 21 22.66 -21.66 -23.71
CA LEU A 21 21.58 -21.23 -22.80
C LEU A 21 21.74 -21.84 -21.40
N VAL A 22 22.08 -23.13 -21.29
CA VAL A 22 22.29 -23.78 -19.98
C VAL A 22 23.51 -23.20 -19.27
N SER A 23 24.62 -22.99 -19.98
CA SER A 23 25.85 -22.42 -19.40
C SER A 23 25.70 -20.96 -18.96
N ALA A 24 24.75 -20.21 -19.52
CA ALA A 24 24.48 -18.83 -19.10
C ALA A 24 23.80 -18.75 -17.71
N PHE A 25 23.10 -19.79 -17.28
CA PHE A 25 22.37 -19.81 -16.00
C PHE A 25 23.18 -20.31 -14.80
N THR A 26 24.37 -20.89 -15.01
CA THR A 26 25.16 -21.53 -13.92
C THR A 26 26.22 -20.65 -13.27
N THR A 27 26.32 -19.36 -13.64
CA THR A 27 27.43 -18.49 -13.19
C THR A 27 26.95 -17.15 -12.62
N THR A 28 26.29 -17.19 -11.47
CA THR A 28 26.10 -16.00 -10.62
C THR A 28 26.32 -16.38 -9.16
N ARG A 29 27.59 -16.44 -8.76
CA ARG A 29 28.00 -16.72 -7.38
C ARG A 29 28.00 -15.40 -6.60
N LEU A 30 27.02 -15.22 -5.72
CA LEU A 30 26.88 -14.04 -4.86
C LEU A 30 27.43 -14.35 -3.47
N ASP A 31 28.47 -13.62 -3.05
CA ASP A 31 29.01 -13.69 -1.69
C ASP A 31 28.07 -12.96 -0.71
N ILE A 32 27.45 -13.71 0.20
CA ILE A 32 26.48 -13.17 1.16
C ILE A 32 27.21 -12.66 2.41
N TYR A 33 27.23 -11.34 2.60
CA TYR A 33 27.59 -10.71 3.87
C TYR A 33 26.37 -10.63 4.80
N THR A 34 26.29 -11.51 5.80
CA THR A 34 25.23 -11.47 6.83
C THR A 34 25.45 -10.33 7.81
N SER A 35 24.65 -9.26 7.71
CA SER A 35 24.63 -8.14 8.66
C SER A 35 23.33 -8.15 9.45
N THR A 36 23.33 -8.82 10.61
CA THR A 36 22.17 -8.86 11.51
C THR A 36 22.05 -7.59 12.33
N ARG A 37 20.96 -6.83 12.16
CA ARG A 37 20.51 -5.79 13.11
C ARG A 37 19.07 -6.04 13.54
N PRO A 38 18.71 -5.82 14.81
CA PRO A 38 17.35 -6.04 15.30
C PRO A 38 16.40 -4.93 14.82
N LEU A 39 15.22 -5.33 14.38
CA LEU A 39 14.14 -4.44 13.95
C LEU A 39 13.48 -3.76 15.16
N SER A 40 13.27 -2.44 15.09
CA SER A 40 12.42 -1.72 16.05
C SER A 40 11.02 -1.53 15.46
N SER A 41 10.01 -2.20 16.04
CA SER A 41 8.62 -2.13 15.60
C SER A 41 7.99 -0.76 15.88
N THR A 42 7.49 -0.08 14.84
CA THR A 42 6.51 1.01 14.98
C THR A 42 5.09 0.42 14.97
N PRO A 43 4.15 0.90 15.81
CA PRO A 43 2.82 0.32 15.90
C PRO A 43 1.89 0.87 14.80
N LEU A 44 1.42 -0.01 13.91
CA LEU A 44 0.24 0.24 13.09
C LEU A 44 -1.03 0.23 13.97
N LEU A 45 -2.00 1.08 13.64
CA LEU A 45 -3.26 1.21 14.37
C LEU A 45 -4.24 0.06 14.02
N PHE A 46 -4.05 -1.10 14.68
CA PHE A 46 -5.03 -2.18 14.63
C PHE A 46 -6.32 -1.82 15.39
N ALA A 47 -7.46 -1.81 14.70
CA ALA A 47 -8.78 -1.70 15.29
C ALA A 47 -9.25 -3.04 15.91
N THR A 48 -8.51 -3.55 16.90
CA THR A 48 -8.89 -4.79 17.60
C THR A 48 -10.18 -4.63 18.41
N LYS A 49 -11.10 -5.59 18.26
CA LYS A 49 -12.39 -5.65 18.97
C LYS A 49 -12.18 -5.92 20.48
N LYS A 50 -11.91 -4.86 21.26
CA LYS A 50 -11.53 -4.96 22.68
C LYS A 50 -12.59 -5.66 23.55
N LYS A 51 -12.33 -6.91 23.95
CA LYS A 51 -12.98 -7.55 25.12
C LYS A 51 -12.72 -6.70 26.38
N LYS A 52 -13.79 -6.19 27.02
CA LYS A 52 -13.72 -5.42 28.28
C LYS A 52 -13.14 -6.28 29.41
N LYS A 53 -11.86 -6.10 29.75
CA LYS A 53 -11.25 -6.64 30.97
C LYS A 53 -11.33 -5.60 32.09
N LYS A 54 -11.99 -5.96 33.19
CA LYS A 54 -12.24 -5.09 34.37
C LYS A 54 -10.91 -4.76 35.05
N LYS A 55 -10.53 -3.48 35.13
CA LYS A 55 -9.25 -3.04 35.75
C LYS A 55 -9.51 -2.39 37.11
N LYS A 56 -8.61 -2.65 38.08
CA LYS A 56 -8.66 -2.16 39.47
C LYS A 56 -7.66 -0.99 39.63
N ASN A 57 -7.92 -0.08 40.56
CA ASN A 57 -7.22 1.22 40.73
C ASN A 57 -5.71 1.09 41.04
N GLY A 58 -4.93 2.14 40.72
CA GLY A 58 -3.68 2.42 41.43
C GLY A 58 -2.60 3.25 40.72
N ARG A 59 -2.32 4.44 41.29
CA ARG A 59 -1.06 5.24 41.26
C ARG A 59 -0.71 6.16 40.07
N THR A 60 0.11 7.15 40.46
CA THR A 60 0.43 8.46 39.87
C THR A 60 1.52 8.46 38.79
N PRO A 61 1.62 9.52 37.95
CA PRO A 61 2.70 9.68 36.98
C PRO A 61 3.90 10.45 37.57
N GLY A 62 5.09 9.88 37.42
CA GLY A 62 6.38 10.58 37.46
C GLY A 62 6.99 10.63 36.05
N GLY A 63 7.74 11.67 35.70
CA GLY A 63 8.19 11.91 34.33
C GLY A 63 9.64 11.51 34.02
N ALA A 64 9.92 11.33 32.73
CA ALA A 64 11.22 11.45 32.05
C ALA A 64 10.93 11.47 30.52
N GLY A 65 11.62 12.18 29.62
CA GLY A 65 12.85 12.96 29.80
C GLY A 65 14.09 12.23 29.27
N PHE A 66 14.17 12.00 27.96
CA PHE A 66 15.35 11.36 27.34
C PHE A 66 15.78 12.06 26.05
N GLY A 67 17.02 12.56 26.06
CA GLY A 67 17.78 12.92 24.86
C GLY A 67 18.66 11.76 24.40
N SER A 68 18.93 11.69 23.10
CA SER A 68 19.76 10.64 22.48
C SER A 68 21.25 11.04 22.49
N SER A 69 22.10 10.21 23.08
CA SER A 69 23.56 10.39 23.09
C SER A 69 24.22 9.55 21.98
N ILE A 70 25.10 10.19 21.20
CA ILE A 70 25.85 9.55 20.11
C ILE A 70 27.19 9.01 20.65
N PRO A 71 27.51 7.71 20.48
CA PRO A 71 28.82 7.19 20.85
C PRO A 71 29.89 7.54 19.80
N LYS A 72 30.97 8.21 20.23
CA LYS A 72 32.17 8.45 19.41
C LYS A 72 32.98 7.15 19.27
N LYS A 73 33.29 6.72 18.05
CA LYS A 73 34.35 5.71 17.80
C LYS A 73 35.71 6.40 17.70
N LYS A 74 36.72 5.83 18.35
CA LYS A 74 38.14 6.12 18.08
C LYS A 74 38.54 5.47 16.74
N ALA A 75 39.44 6.12 16.01
CA ALA A 75 40.19 5.51 14.92
C ALA A 75 41.67 5.49 15.33
N GLU A 76 42.34 4.37 15.08
CA GLU A 76 43.79 4.23 15.26
C GLU A 76 44.51 4.51 13.93
N ALA A 77 45.78 4.91 14.03
CA ALA A 77 46.54 5.44 12.91
C ALA A 77 47.52 4.43 12.32
N VAL A 78 47.68 4.45 10.99
CA VAL A 78 48.74 3.75 10.25
C VAL A 78 49.29 4.66 9.15
N THR A 79 50.60 4.57 8.89
CA THR A 79 51.35 5.29 7.84
C THR A 79 51.96 4.25 6.86
N SER A 80 52.52 4.59 5.69
CA SER A 80 53.10 5.86 5.23
C SER A 80 52.71 6.12 3.73
N PRO A 81 53.41 6.93 2.88
CA PRO A 81 52.78 7.54 1.69
C PRO A 81 53.51 7.12 0.37
N PRO A 82 53.52 7.89 -0.74
CA PRO A 82 52.53 8.81 -1.34
C PRO A 82 52.20 8.47 -2.82
N GLN A 83 51.08 9.00 -3.37
CA GLN A 83 51.12 9.75 -4.64
C GLN A 83 49.83 10.57 -4.90
N SER A 84 50.04 11.73 -5.52
CA SER A 84 49.13 12.78 -5.99
C SER A 84 47.95 12.31 -6.88
N THR A 85 46.81 13.01 -7.06
CA THR A 85 46.54 14.47 -7.17
C THR A 85 45.08 14.87 -6.79
N THR A 86 44.81 16.18 -6.76
CA THR A 86 43.48 16.82 -6.94
C THR A 86 42.54 16.92 -5.72
N SER A 87 42.64 18.04 -4.97
CA SER A 87 41.71 18.43 -3.90
C SER A 87 41.25 19.88 -4.08
N MET A 88 39.99 20.09 -4.50
CA MET A 88 39.35 21.42 -4.61
C MET A 88 37.89 21.49 -4.14
N THR A 89 37.27 20.37 -3.72
CA THR A 89 35.80 20.30 -3.46
C THR A 89 35.38 20.20 -1.99
N THR A 90 36.32 20.02 -1.06
CA THR A 90 36.01 19.83 0.38
C THR A 90 35.85 21.13 1.16
N LYS A 91 36.45 22.25 0.72
CA LYS A 91 36.41 23.53 1.44
C LYS A 91 35.03 24.22 1.34
N LEU A 92 34.50 24.36 0.12
CA LEU A 92 33.15 24.91 -0.14
C LEU A 92 32.03 24.16 0.61
N ARG A 93 32.22 22.85 0.87
CA ARG A 93 31.21 21.99 1.51
C ARG A 93 31.18 22.13 3.04
N LYS A 94 32.23 22.67 3.67
CA LYS A 94 32.20 23.08 5.08
C LYS A 94 31.59 24.47 5.25
N GLU A 95 31.98 25.43 4.43
CA GLU A 95 31.50 26.82 4.51
C GLU A 95 29.97 26.93 4.29
N ARG A 96 29.40 26.22 3.29
CA ARG A 96 27.93 26.17 3.13
C ARG A 96 27.20 25.50 4.29
N ARG A 97 27.85 24.59 5.04
CA ARG A 97 27.22 23.87 6.16
C ARG A 97 27.28 24.66 7.47
N GLN A 98 28.24 25.57 7.60
CA GLN A 98 28.35 26.45 8.76
C GLN A 98 27.37 27.62 8.64
N LYS A 99 27.30 28.27 7.48
CA LYS A 99 26.32 29.33 7.20
C LYS A 99 24.86 28.87 7.37
N TRP A 100 24.54 27.62 7.01
CA TRP A 100 23.17 27.11 7.14
C TRP A 100 22.75 26.81 8.58
N MET A 101 23.69 26.63 9.52
CA MET A 101 23.35 26.53 10.96
C MET A 101 23.14 27.91 11.59
N GLU A 102 23.84 28.93 11.09
CA GLU A 102 23.65 30.33 11.50
C GLU A 102 22.28 30.85 11.00
N ASP A 103 21.89 30.53 9.76
CA ASP A 103 20.57 30.89 9.20
C ASP A 103 19.38 30.12 9.86
N GLU A 104 19.61 28.97 10.51
CA GLU A 104 18.57 28.16 11.17
C GLU A 104 18.28 28.64 12.62
N GLU A 105 19.25 29.25 13.29
CA GLU A 105 19.10 29.81 14.64
C GLU A 105 18.28 31.13 14.64
N GLU A 106 18.19 31.83 13.51
CA GLU A 106 17.47 33.10 13.37
C GLU A 106 15.98 32.97 12.96
N MET A 107 15.52 31.78 12.49
CA MET A 107 14.13 31.57 12.01
C MET A 107 13.21 30.80 12.99
N ALA A 108 13.66 30.53 14.22
CA ALA A 108 12.90 29.73 15.20
C ALA A 108 12.23 30.56 16.33
N VAL A 109 11.37 31.53 15.99
CA VAL A 109 10.52 32.23 16.98
C VAL A 109 9.01 32.00 16.73
N PRO A 110 8.40 30.96 17.32
CA PRO A 110 6.96 30.87 17.46
C PRO A 110 6.49 31.86 18.52
N THR A 111 5.51 32.71 18.20
CA THR A 111 4.97 33.69 19.15
C THR A 111 4.37 33.01 20.39
N THR A 112 4.91 33.36 21.56
CA THR A 112 4.60 32.73 22.86
C THR A 112 3.16 32.91 23.33
N SER A 113 2.38 33.81 22.71
CA SER A 113 0.98 34.07 23.06
C SER A 113 0.06 32.88 22.75
N ALA A 114 0.24 32.19 21.62
CA ALA A 114 -0.69 31.14 21.18
C ALA A 114 -0.59 29.88 22.06
N ALA A 115 0.63 29.46 22.42
CA ALA A 115 0.86 28.33 23.31
C ALA A 115 0.36 28.61 24.74
N THR A 116 0.57 29.84 25.22
CA THR A 116 0.12 30.29 26.54
C THR A 116 -1.41 30.38 26.60
N ALA A 117 -2.07 30.93 25.58
CA ALA A 117 -3.52 30.94 25.46
C ALA A 117 -4.13 29.53 25.41
N ARG A 118 -3.44 28.57 24.77
CA ARG A 118 -3.88 27.16 24.69
C ARG A 118 -3.71 26.41 26.02
N LYS A 119 -2.67 26.73 26.80
CA LYS A 119 -2.53 26.26 28.19
C LYS A 119 -3.62 26.87 29.09
N ALA A 120 -3.82 28.19 29.04
CA ALA A 120 -4.84 28.88 29.83
C ALA A 120 -6.26 28.36 29.54
N ARG A 121 -6.62 28.15 28.27
CA ARG A 121 -7.90 27.51 27.90
C ARG A 121 -8.05 26.08 28.43
N ARG A 122 -6.99 25.28 28.41
CA ARG A 122 -7.02 23.90 28.92
C ARG A 122 -7.09 23.86 30.45
N GLN A 123 -6.42 24.78 31.12
CA GLN A 123 -6.45 24.89 32.58
C GLN A 123 -7.82 25.37 33.06
N LYS A 124 -8.36 26.44 32.45
CA LYS A 124 -9.73 26.88 32.72
C LYS A 124 -10.76 25.78 32.44
N TRP A 125 -10.60 24.98 31.38
CA TRP A 125 -11.51 23.85 31.13
C TRP A 125 -11.42 22.73 32.19
N MET A 126 -10.31 22.57 32.90
CA MET A 126 -10.26 21.63 34.04
C MET A 126 -10.85 22.26 35.31
N GLU A 127 -10.57 23.54 35.56
CA GLU A 127 -11.17 24.31 36.67
C GLU A 127 -12.72 24.36 36.54
N ASP A 128 -13.25 24.67 35.35
CA ASP A 128 -14.69 24.68 35.03
C ASP A 128 -15.36 23.28 35.12
N ASN A 129 -14.61 22.16 35.12
CA ASN A 129 -15.16 20.80 35.28
C ASN A 129 -14.97 20.24 36.71
N ASP A 130 -13.88 20.58 37.41
CA ASP A 130 -13.63 20.12 38.78
C ASP A 130 -14.58 20.83 39.79
N GLU A 131 -15.09 22.03 39.49
CA GLU A 131 -16.13 22.68 40.29
C GLU A 131 -17.51 21.99 40.20
N GLU A 132 -17.80 21.25 39.11
CA GLU A 132 -19.08 20.53 38.96
C GLU A 132 -19.10 19.19 39.75
N GLU A 133 -17.95 18.64 40.15
CA GLU A 133 -17.85 17.38 40.92
C GLU A 133 -17.75 17.55 42.44
N MET A 134 -17.56 18.78 42.95
CA MET A 134 -17.45 19.09 44.40
C MET A 134 -18.79 19.43 45.09
N ALA A 135 -19.92 19.40 44.37
CA ALA A 135 -21.23 19.74 44.91
C ALA A 135 -21.83 18.66 45.84
N VAL A 136 -21.53 18.79 47.13
CA VAL A 136 -22.26 18.25 48.32
C VAL A 136 -22.84 16.83 48.19
N HIS A 137 -22.19 15.88 48.85
CA HIS A 137 -22.61 14.48 48.90
C HIS A 137 -23.87 14.26 49.78
N VAL A 138 -25.04 14.68 49.29
CA VAL A 138 -26.35 14.29 49.85
C VAL A 138 -26.75 12.94 49.26
N PRO A 139 -26.95 11.88 50.06
CA PRO A 139 -27.33 10.56 49.57
C PRO A 139 -28.81 10.51 49.15
N THR A 140 -29.15 11.16 48.03
CA THR A 140 -30.48 11.03 47.41
C THR A 140 -30.56 9.75 46.58
N THR A 141 -31.64 8.99 46.79
CA THR A 141 -31.94 7.70 46.15
C THR A 141 -32.13 7.76 44.62
N THR A 142 -32.07 8.95 44.04
CA THR A 142 -32.33 9.25 42.62
C THR A 142 -31.24 8.73 41.66
N THR A 143 -29.98 8.61 42.11
CA THR A 143 -28.82 8.23 41.27
C THR A 143 -28.89 6.83 40.65
N ARG A 144 -29.61 5.88 41.27
CA ARG A 144 -29.84 4.53 40.70
C ARG A 144 -30.70 4.56 39.43
N THR A 145 -31.56 5.57 39.26
CA THR A 145 -32.45 5.66 38.08
C THR A 145 -31.73 6.22 36.85
N ALA A 146 -30.80 7.16 37.04
CA ALA A 146 -30.04 7.78 35.95
C ALA A 146 -29.08 6.79 35.26
N THR A 147 -28.39 5.96 36.04
CA THR A 147 -27.50 4.90 35.52
C THR A 147 -28.29 3.82 34.78
N ALA A 148 -29.43 3.38 35.30
CA ALA A 148 -30.33 2.44 34.62
C ALA A 148 -30.86 3.00 33.29
N ARG A 149 -31.25 4.29 33.24
CA ARG A 149 -31.67 4.97 32.00
C ARG A 149 -30.55 5.04 30.96
N LYS A 150 -29.31 5.37 31.35
CA LYS A 150 -28.14 5.36 30.44
C LYS A 150 -27.87 3.95 29.89
N ALA A 151 -27.92 2.91 30.74
CA ALA A 151 -27.72 1.52 30.31
C ALA A 151 -28.82 1.04 29.35
N ASN A 152 -30.10 1.36 29.62
CA ASN A 152 -31.19 1.01 28.71
C ASN A 152 -31.10 1.77 27.38
N ARG A 153 -30.72 3.05 27.36
CA ARG A 153 -30.52 3.81 26.12
C ARG A 153 -29.40 3.21 25.27
N GLN A 154 -28.28 2.78 25.88
CA GLN A 154 -27.22 2.07 25.18
C GLN A 154 -27.75 0.75 24.59
N LYS A 155 -28.44 -0.08 25.38
CA LYS A 155 -28.98 -1.37 24.91
C LYS A 155 -29.98 -1.22 23.75
N TRP A 156 -30.77 -0.14 23.74
CA TRP A 156 -31.63 0.19 22.60
C TRP A 156 -30.81 0.58 21.37
N SER A 157 -29.80 1.45 21.52
CA SER A 157 -28.90 1.82 20.42
C SER A 157 -28.15 0.61 19.84
N ASP A 158 -27.70 -0.31 20.69
CA ASP A 158 -27.01 -1.53 20.27
C ASP A 158 -27.95 -2.44 19.45
N ARG A 159 -29.20 -2.61 19.90
CA ARG A 159 -30.23 -3.40 19.20
C ARG A 159 -30.70 -2.75 17.90
N GLU A 160 -30.78 -1.43 17.84
CA GLU A 160 -31.09 -0.70 16.60
C GLU A 160 -29.98 -0.85 15.56
N ALA A 161 -28.70 -0.87 15.99
CA ALA A 161 -27.56 -1.16 15.12
C ALA A 161 -27.59 -2.60 14.60
N GLU A 162 -27.86 -3.58 15.47
CA GLU A 162 -28.01 -5.00 15.10
C GLU A 162 -29.18 -5.22 14.12
N ASN A 163 -30.34 -4.63 14.38
CA ASN A 163 -31.50 -4.66 13.48
C ASN A 163 -31.28 -3.90 12.16
N ARG A 164 -30.36 -2.94 12.12
CA ARG A 164 -29.97 -2.25 10.89
C ARG A 164 -29.05 -3.13 10.06
N TYR A 165 -27.97 -3.63 10.67
CA TYR A 165 -27.02 -4.55 10.04
C TYR A 165 -27.74 -5.79 9.45
N THR A 166 -28.62 -6.42 10.23
CA THR A 166 -29.39 -7.59 9.79
C THR A 166 -30.28 -7.28 8.57
N ARG A 167 -30.90 -6.09 8.50
CA ARG A 167 -31.70 -5.67 7.35
C ARG A 167 -30.85 -5.32 6.13
N GLU A 168 -29.72 -4.64 6.31
CA GLU A 168 -28.79 -4.32 5.23
C GLU A 168 -28.19 -5.62 4.63
N TYR A 169 -27.81 -6.57 5.48
CA TYR A 169 -27.34 -7.90 5.09
C TYR A 169 -28.41 -8.66 4.29
N HIS A 170 -29.64 -8.78 4.80
CA HIS A 170 -30.72 -9.41 4.04
C HIS A 170 -31.03 -8.68 2.73
N GLN A 171 -30.97 -7.35 2.68
CA GLN A 171 -31.17 -6.60 1.45
C GLN A 171 -30.08 -6.89 0.42
N GLN A 172 -28.82 -7.04 0.84
CA GLN A 172 -27.74 -7.48 -0.04
C GLN A 172 -27.95 -8.92 -0.53
N LEU A 173 -28.43 -9.80 0.34
CA LEU A 173 -28.74 -11.20 0.02
C LEU A 173 -29.94 -11.32 -0.94
N GLU A 174 -30.92 -10.41 -0.88
CA GLU A 174 -31.97 -10.32 -1.90
C GLU A 174 -31.43 -9.78 -3.24
N LEU A 175 -30.52 -8.79 -3.20
CA LEU A 175 -29.88 -8.27 -4.40
C LEU A 175 -28.94 -9.30 -5.06
N SER A 176 -28.31 -10.18 -4.29
CA SER A 176 -27.45 -11.26 -4.82
C SER A 176 -28.21 -12.44 -5.43
N LYS A 177 -29.53 -12.58 -5.21
CA LYS A 177 -30.36 -13.63 -5.84
C LYS A 177 -30.49 -13.50 -7.35
N ASN A 178 -30.35 -12.29 -7.88
CA ASN A 178 -30.31 -12.02 -9.32
C ASN A 178 -28.99 -11.28 -9.64
N PRO A 179 -27.83 -11.94 -9.48
CA PRO A 179 -26.57 -11.28 -9.67
C PRO A 179 -26.44 -10.90 -11.14
N LYS A 180 -26.15 -9.62 -11.42
CA LYS A 180 -25.72 -9.23 -12.77
C LYS A 180 -24.48 -10.05 -13.11
N PRO A 181 -24.35 -10.59 -14.33
CA PRO A 181 -23.18 -11.38 -14.70
C PRO A 181 -21.92 -10.51 -14.64
N GLN A 182 -21.12 -10.69 -13.58
CA GLN A 182 -19.86 -9.99 -13.38
C GLN A 182 -18.76 -10.71 -14.19
N GLN A 183 -18.16 -9.99 -15.13
CA GLN A 183 -17.07 -10.53 -15.95
C GLN A 183 -15.71 -10.07 -15.39
N LEU A 184 -14.81 -11.03 -15.16
CA LEU A 184 -13.41 -10.75 -14.89
C LEU A 184 -12.69 -10.43 -16.20
N ILE A 185 -12.29 -9.17 -16.39
CA ILE A 185 -11.61 -8.72 -17.62
C ILE A 185 -10.13 -8.55 -17.32
N GLN A 186 -9.28 -9.28 -18.02
CA GLN A 186 -7.83 -9.09 -17.93
C GLN A 186 -7.38 -7.88 -18.76
N LEU A 187 -6.62 -6.96 -18.15
CA LEU A 187 -6.13 -5.73 -18.82
C LEU A 187 -4.64 -5.80 -19.21
N SER A 188 -3.83 -6.57 -18.48
CA SER A 188 -2.43 -6.83 -18.82
C SER A 188 -1.98 -8.19 -18.28
N GLN A 189 -0.95 -8.75 -18.91
CA GLN A 189 -0.21 -9.92 -18.44
C GLN A 189 1.00 -9.53 -17.56
N ASP A 190 1.52 -8.31 -17.71
CA ASP A 190 2.83 -7.90 -17.17
C ASP A 190 2.81 -6.37 -16.87
N PRO A 191 2.45 -5.92 -15.65
CA PRO A 191 2.08 -6.74 -14.50
C PRO A 191 0.71 -7.38 -14.72
N LEU A 192 0.39 -8.42 -13.95
CA LEU A 192 -0.91 -9.08 -14.09
C LEU A 192 -2.03 -8.18 -13.53
N LEU A 193 -2.88 -7.66 -14.43
CA LEU A 193 -3.98 -6.73 -14.11
C LEU A 193 -5.35 -7.30 -14.51
N PHE A 194 -6.35 -7.17 -13.64
CA PHE A 194 -7.75 -7.44 -13.95
C PHE A 194 -8.68 -6.32 -13.47
N VAL A 195 -9.85 -6.19 -14.08
CA VAL A 195 -10.97 -5.41 -13.56
C VAL A 195 -12.27 -6.19 -13.57
N ILE A 196 -13.18 -5.83 -12.66
CA ILE A 196 -14.58 -6.27 -12.66
C ILE A 196 -15.43 -5.01 -12.54
N ASP A 197 -16.28 -4.77 -13.54
CA ASP A 197 -17.28 -3.70 -13.46
C ASP A 197 -18.50 -4.18 -12.65
N ASP A 198 -19.09 -3.26 -11.89
CA ASP A 198 -20.27 -3.51 -11.05
C ASP A 198 -20.08 -4.68 -10.06
N PHE A 199 -18.85 -4.86 -9.55
CA PHE A 199 -18.46 -5.85 -8.53
C PHE A 199 -19.27 -5.69 -7.24
N ILE A 200 -19.44 -4.44 -6.81
CA ILE A 200 -20.41 -4.04 -5.79
C ILE A 200 -21.38 -3.05 -6.45
N ASP A 201 -22.66 -3.10 -6.08
CA ASP A 201 -23.67 -2.17 -6.57
C ASP A 201 -23.22 -0.70 -6.35
N PRO A 202 -23.17 0.15 -7.40
CA PRO A 202 -22.85 1.56 -7.27
C PRO A 202 -23.69 2.30 -6.21
N ALA A 203 -24.95 1.92 -5.98
CA ALA A 203 -25.78 2.52 -4.94
C ALA A 203 -25.37 2.05 -3.52
N ALA A 204 -24.80 0.86 -3.36
CA ALA A 204 -24.18 0.41 -2.12
C ALA A 204 -22.89 1.19 -1.80
N CYS A 205 -22.04 1.43 -2.82
CA CYS A 205 -20.84 2.25 -2.67
C CYS A 205 -21.12 3.68 -2.17
N GLN A 206 -22.28 4.26 -2.54
CA GLN A 206 -22.69 5.58 -2.06
C GLN A 206 -23.01 5.63 -0.56
N ARG A 207 -23.35 4.49 0.07
CA ARG A 207 -23.59 4.41 1.52
C ARG A 207 -22.32 4.58 2.34
N VAL A 208 -21.14 4.30 1.75
CA VAL A 208 -19.86 4.55 2.42
C VAL A 208 -19.60 6.05 2.45
N GLN A 209 -19.49 6.61 3.65
CA GLN A 209 -19.19 8.02 3.88
C GLN A 209 -17.70 8.31 3.70
N SER A 210 -17.33 9.58 3.55
CA SER A 210 -15.94 10.01 3.30
C SER A 210 -15.01 9.86 4.53
N ASN A 211 -15.55 9.49 5.69
CA ASN A 211 -14.81 9.04 6.89
C ASN A 211 -14.65 7.50 6.97
N GLY A 212 -15.15 6.75 5.98
CA GLY A 212 -15.16 5.29 5.96
C GLY A 212 -16.37 4.64 6.65
N GLU A 213 -17.27 5.40 7.28
CA GLU A 213 -18.48 4.83 7.90
C GLU A 213 -19.32 4.11 6.84
N GLY A 214 -19.73 2.88 7.14
CA GLY A 214 -20.44 2.00 6.20
C GLY A 214 -19.55 1.08 5.36
N CYS A 215 -18.21 1.19 5.39
CA CYS A 215 -17.34 0.31 4.60
C CYS A 215 -17.53 -1.19 4.92
N PHE A 216 -17.71 -1.52 6.20
CA PHE A 216 -17.91 -2.90 6.66
C PHE A 216 -19.28 -3.49 6.28
N SER A 217 -20.29 -2.68 5.93
CA SER A 217 -21.55 -3.23 5.39
C SER A 217 -21.46 -3.54 3.89
N LEU A 218 -20.28 -3.45 3.27
CA LEU A 218 -20.04 -3.95 1.91
C LEU A 218 -19.59 -5.42 1.87
N MET A 219 -19.23 -6.04 3.00
CA MET A 219 -18.64 -7.40 3.06
C MET A 219 -17.44 -7.57 2.10
N PHE A 220 -16.66 -6.49 1.91
CA PHE A 220 -15.72 -6.40 0.80
C PHE A 220 -14.56 -7.44 0.87
N PRO A 221 -13.90 -7.67 2.02
CA PRO A 221 -12.92 -8.77 2.15
C PRO A 221 -13.52 -10.14 1.84
N GLU A 222 -14.72 -10.42 2.34
CA GLU A 222 -15.40 -11.71 2.22
C GLU A 222 -15.77 -12.00 0.75
N LEU A 223 -16.41 -11.04 0.06
CA LEU A 223 -16.72 -11.11 -1.37
C LEU A 223 -15.47 -11.37 -2.23
N ILE A 224 -14.34 -10.76 -1.87
CA ILE A 224 -13.06 -10.95 -2.57
C ILE A 224 -12.51 -12.36 -2.33
N ALA A 225 -12.51 -12.83 -1.08
CA ALA A 225 -12.02 -14.16 -0.74
C ALA A 225 -12.80 -15.25 -1.46
N ASP A 226 -14.13 -15.22 -1.40
CA ASP A 226 -15.00 -16.24 -2.00
C ASP A 226 -14.90 -16.26 -3.53
N LEU A 227 -15.07 -15.11 -4.20
CA LEU A 227 -15.12 -15.04 -5.67
C LEU A 227 -13.77 -15.23 -6.34
N LEU A 228 -12.70 -14.69 -5.75
CA LEU A 228 -11.40 -14.53 -6.42
C LEU A 228 -10.30 -15.41 -5.85
N PHE A 229 -10.39 -15.78 -4.57
CA PHE A 229 -9.37 -16.54 -3.86
C PHE A 229 -9.88 -17.85 -3.24
N GLN A 230 -11.00 -18.39 -3.74
CA GLN A 230 -11.52 -19.71 -3.36
C GLN A 230 -11.84 -19.85 -1.85
N GLY A 231 -12.36 -18.79 -1.24
CA GLY A 231 -12.65 -18.73 0.20
C GLY A 231 -11.40 -18.60 1.08
N GLN A 232 -10.23 -18.35 0.51
CA GLN A 232 -9.02 -18.06 1.28
C GLN A 232 -9.12 -16.67 1.89
N GLU A 233 -9.47 -16.56 3.17
CA GLU A 233 -9.23 -15.38 4.01
C GLU A 233 -7.97 -15.57 4.84
N ASN A 234 -7.28 -14.47 5.15
CA ASN A 234 -6.08 -14.47 5.98
C ASN A 234 -6.19 -13.35 7.04
N GLU A 235 -5.84 -13.63 8.29
CA GLU A 235 -5.81 -12.63 9.37
C GLU A 235 -4.79 -11.49 9.09
N LEU A 236 -3.84 -11.73 8.17
CA LEU A 236 -2.87 -10.75 7.67
C LEU A 236 -3.40 -9.87 6.54
N ASP A 237 -4.58 -10.15 5.96
CA ASP A 237 -5.12 -9.33 4.86
C ASP A 237 -5.44 -7.91 5.36
N GLY A 238 -4.78 -6.92 4.76
CA GLY A 238 -4.88 -5.53 5.18
C GLY A 238 -6.02 -4.80 4.49
N LEU A 239 -7.07 -4.40 5.21
CA LEU A 239 -8.11 -3.50 4.68
C LEU A 239 -7.82 -2.03 5.03
N LEU A 240 -7.73 -1.19 4.00
CA LEU A 240 -7.52 0.25 4.08
C LEU A 240 -8.66 1.01 3.38
N PHE A 241 -9.19 2.04 4.03
CA PHE A 241 -10.04 3.05 3.40
C PHE A 241 -9.23 4.31 3.12
N ASN A 242 -9.38 4.89 1.93
CA ASN A 242 -8.74 6.16 1.57
C ASN A 242 -9.73 7.09 0.85
N ALA A 243 -9.70 8.37 1.20
CA ALA A 243 -10.48 9.46 0.61
C ALA A 243 -9.54 10.60 0.22
N ALA A 244 -8.87 10.46 -0.92
CA ALA A 244 -7.95 11.47 -1.46
C ALA A 244 -8.75 12.64 -2.04
N ASN A 245 -8.37 13.89 -1.72
CA ASN A 245 -9.10 15.08 -2.19
C ASN A 245 -8.24 16.07 -2.98
N SER A 246 -8.88 16.88 -3.82
CA SER A 246 -8.20 17.84 -4.71
C SER A 246 -7.55 19.02 -3.96
N GLN A 247 -7.95 19.29 -2.71
CA GLN A 247 -7.43 20.41 -1.92
C GLN A 247 -6.09 20.10 -1.23
N GLN A 248 -5.80 18.84 -0.92
CA GLN A 248 -4.53 18.41 -0.31
C GLN A 248 -3.30 18.69 -1.19
N HIS A 249 -3.52 19.01 -2.47
CA HIS A 249 -2.45 19.10 -3.46
C HIS A 249 -2.62 20.37 -4.32
N THR A 250 -2.05 21.49 -3.86
CA THR A 250 -2.08 22.79 -4.55
C THR A 250 -0.80 23.06 -5.38
N THR A 251 0.33 22.46 -5.01
CA THR A 251 1.61 22.53 -5.74
C THR A 251 1.68 21.44 -6.80
N LYS A 252 2.35 21.65 -7.95
CA LYS A 252 2.63 20.57 -8.94
C LYS A 252 3.55 19.53 -8.27
N PRO A 253 3.14 18.25 -8.17
CA PRO A 253 3.15 17.33 -9.33
C PRO A 253 1.81 16.63 -9.62
N VAL A 254 1.62 16.11 -10.84
CA VAL A 254 0.38 15.39 -11.23
C VAL A 254 0.10 14.16 -10.33
N TYR A 255 1.15 13.62 -9.71
CA TYR A 255 1.12 12.47 -8.81
C TYR A 255 1.65 12.92 -7.45
N PRO A 256 0.78 13.34 -6.50
CA PRO A 256 1.21 14.04 -5.30
C PRO A 256 2.16 13.21 -4.42
N ASP A 257 1.92 11.90 -4.36
CA ASP A 257 2.72 10.95 -3.60
C ASP A 257 3.83 10.29 -4.45
N GLY A 258 4.00 10.68 -5.72
CA GLY A 258 4.86 9.97 -6.67
C GLY A 258 4.30 8.58 -7.04
N LEU A 259 5.18 7.65 -7.43
CA LEU A 259 4.88 6.25 -7.71
C LEU A 259 5.30 5.36 -6.54
N HIS A 260 4.60 4.25 -6.33
CA HIS A 260 4.94 3.27 -5.31
C HIS A 260 4.62 1.83 -5.71
N MET A 261 5.14 0.91 -4.91
CA MET A 261 4.82 -0.51 -4.87
C MET A 261 4.13 -0.84 -3.54
N ASP A 262 3.08 -1.66 -3.58
CA ASP A 262 2.31 -1.96 -2.36
C ASP A 262 3.02 -2.87 -1.38
N THR A 263 4.10 -3.54 -1.77
CA THR A 263 5.02 -4.25 -0.87
C THR A 263 5.84 -3.30 0.03
N ASN A 264 5.35 -2.08 0.27
CA ASN A 264 6.00 -1.05 1.08
C ASN A 264 6.01 -1.43 2.57
N GLY A 265 6.85 -0.73 3.35
CA GLY A 265 6.89 -0.90 4.80
C GLY A 265 7.27 -2.31 5.29
N GLN A 266 7.98 -3.09 4.48
CA GLN A 266 8.31 -4.50 4.75
C GLN A 266 7.09 -5.45 4.77
N CYS A 267 5.98 -5.11 4.10
CA CYS A 267 4.86 -6.03 3.86
C CYS A 267 5.25 -7.08 2.79
N LEU A 268 6.24 -7.93 3.12
CA LEU A 268 6.89 -8.83 2.16
C LEU A 268 5.92 -9.89 1.61
N PHE A 269 4.97 -10.37 2.42
CA PHE A 269 3.97 -11.38 2.03
C PHE A 269 2.86 -10.84 1.13
N ARG A 270 2.76 -9.52 0.98
CA ARG A 270 1.80 -8.89 0.07
C ARG A 270 2.16 -9.19 -1.38
N HIS A 271 1.17 -9.63 -2.15
CA HIS A 271 1.35 -10.06 -3.53
C HIS A 271 0.22 -9.62 -4.45
N VAL A 272 -1.01 -9.41 -3.95
CA VAL A 272 -2.12 -8.80 -4.69
C VAL A 272 -2.67 -7.59 -3.94
N THR A 273 -3.03 -6.57 -4.71
CA THR A 273 -3.85 -5.45 -4.24
C THR A 273 -5.18 -5.45 -4.99
N CYS A 274 -6.27 -5.31 -4.24
CA CYS A 274 -7.64 -5.18 -4.74
C CYS A 274 -8.19 -3.80 -4.36
N ILE A 275 -8.40 -2.92 -5.35
CA ILE A 275 -8.93 -1.56 -5.17
C ILE A 275 -10.39 -1.51 -5.65
N LEU A 276 -11.32 -1.33 -4.72
CA LEU A 276 -12.72 -1.00 -5.00
C LEU A 276 -12.91 0.51 -5.06
N TYR A 277 -13.42 1.03 -6.16
CA TYR A 277 -13.79 2.43 -6.29
C TYR A 277 -15.20 2.69 -5.73
N LEU A 278 -15.30 3.57 -4.72
CA LEU A 278 -16.57 3.87 -4.03
C LEU A 278 -17.34 5.06 -4.64
N ASN A 279 -16.75 5.76 -5.61
CA ASN A 279 -17.40 6.78 -6.41
C ASN A 279 -16.83 6.83 -7.82
N THR A 280 -17.63 7.35 -8.76
CA THR A 280 -17.18 7.61 -10.14
C THR A 280 -16.50 8.97 -10.21
N ILE A 281 -15.34 9.03 -10.85
CA ILE A 281 -14.64 10.27 -11.18
C ILE A 281 -14.66 10.41 -12.71
N PRO A 282 -15.18 11.51 -13.28
CA PRO A 282 -15.08 11.79 -14.72
C PRO A 282 -13.62 11.90 -15.17
N GLU A 283 -13.33 11.50 -16.41
CA GLU A 283 -11.96 11.43 -16.94
C GLU A 283 -11.30 12.81 -16.99
N GLU A 284 -12.05 13.87 -17.29
CA GLU A 284 -11.58 15.26 -17.29
C GLU A 284 -11.20 15.78 -15.90
N CYS A 285 -11.54 15.02 -14.84
CA CYS A 285 -11.18 15.31 -13.46
C CYS A 285 -9.94 14.52 -12.98
N GLY A 286 -9.32 13.69 -13.83
CA GLY A 286 -8.21 12.81 -13.44
C GLY A 286 -8.64 11.74 -12.44
N GLY A 287 -7.83 11.50 -11.40
CA GLY A 287 -8.13 10.48 -10.39
C GLY A 287 -7.92 9.02 -10.82
N ALA A 288 -7.45 8.72 -12.04
CA ALA A 288 -7.16 7.35 -12.46
C ALA A 288 -6.15 6.64 -11.53
N THR A 289 -6.20 5.31 -11.46
CA THR A 289 -5.03 4.54 -11.00
C THR A 289 -4.18 4.22 -12.24
N VAL A 290 -2.89 4.53 -12.22
CA VAL A 290 -2.02 4.47 -13.40
C VAL A 290 -0.82 3.56 -13.16
N PHE A 291 -0.57 2.66 -14.11
CA PHE A 291 0.59 1.78 -14.19
C PHE A 291 1.47 2.21 -15.38
N PRO A 292 2.47 3.10 -15.19
CA PRO A 292 3.25 3.66 -16.29
C PRO A 292 4.10 2.65 -17.08
N LEU A 293 4.41 1.48 -16.48
CA LEU A 293 5.28 0.46 -17.06
C LEU A 293 4.55 -0.80 -17.56
N ALA A 294 3.21 -0.83 -17.50
CA ALA A 294 2.41 -2.02 -17.79
C ALA A 294 2.44 -2.53 -19.24
N ARG A 295 3.08 -1.79 -20.15
CA ARG A 295 3.42 -2.23 -21.51
C ARG A 295 4.82 -1.76 -21.93
N ALA A 296 5.71 -1.46 -20.98
CA ALA A 296 7.09 -1.09 -21.28
C ALA A 296 7.82 -2.26 -21.99
N LEU A 297 8.75 -1.96 -22.90
CA LEU A 297 9.59 -3.00 -23.51
C LEU A 297 10.62 -3.52 -22.48
N PRO A 298 11.13 -4.76 -22.61
CA PRO A 298 12.11 -5.32 -21.68
C PRO A 298 13.40 -4.49 -21.53
N ASN A 299 13.73 -3.68 -22.54
CA ASN A 299 14.87 -2.77 -22.58
C ASN A 299 14.50 -1.29 -22.35
N ASP A 300 13.28 -0.99 -21.86
CA ASP A 300 12.88 0.38 -21.53
C ASP A 300 13.75 0.92 -20.37
N PRO A 301 14.44 2.07 -20.54
CA PRO A 301 15.26 2.66 -19.48
C PRO A 301 14.53 2.89 -18.15
N ALA A 302 13.22 3.16 -18.18
CA ALA A 302 12.42 3.34 -16.98
C ALA A 302 12.06 2.01 -16.29
N LEU A 303 11.96 0.91 -17.05
CA LEU A 303 11.82 -0.43 -16.47
C LEU A 303 13.10 -0.84 -15.75
N LEU A 304 14.27 -0.59 -16.37
CA LEU A 304 15.57 -0.82 -15.74
C LEU A 304 15.77 0.07 -14.50
N ALA A 305 15.29 1.31 -14.52
CA ALA A 305 15.28 2.21 -13.36
C ALA A 305 14.38 1.69 -12.22
N SER A 306 13.18 1.20 -12.55
CA SER A 306 12.26 0.62 -11.55
C SER A 306 12.81 -0.65 -10.91
N GLN A 307 13.52 -1.49 -11.66
CA GLN A 307 14.23 -2.66 -11.11
C GLN A 307 15.32 -2.21 -10.12
N ARG A 308 16.16 -1.25 -10.51
CA ARG A 308 17.24 -0.75 -9.64
C ARG A 308 16.74 -0.08 -8.36
N LEU A 309 15.55 0.52 -8.37
CA LEU A 309 14.90 1.00 -7.14
C LEU A 309 14.50 -0.16 -6.22
N LEU A 310 13.97 -1.26 -6.79
CA LEU A 310 13.58 -2.44 -6.02
C LEU A 310 14.79 -3.24 -5.49
N ASP A 311 15.88 -3.29 -6.25
CA ASP A 311 17.15 -3.91 -5.81
C ASP A 311 17.69 -3.23 -4.52
N GLU A 312 17.54 -1.90 -4.41
CA GLU A 312 17.86 -1.11 -3.20
C GLU A 312 16.72 -1.12 -2.14
N ASN A 313 15.70 -1.98 -2.30
CA ASN A 313 14.51 -2.08 -1.44
C ASN A 313 13.67 -0.78 -1.34
N ILE A 314 13.71 0.06 -2.37
CA ILE A 314 12.97 1.33 -2.43
C ILE A 314 11.63 1.11 -3.12
N SER A 315 10.55 1.19 -2.36
CA SER A 315 9.18 0.95 -2.83
C SER A 315 8.39 2.22 -3.16
N HIS A 316 9.02 3.40 -3.20
CA HIS A 316 8.33 4.70 -3.33
C HIS A 316 9.27 5.79 -3.87
N THR A 317 8.94 6.43 -4.99
CA THR A 317 9.83 7.37 -5.71
C THR A 317 10.04 8.69 -4.96
N ASN A 318 9.00 9.21 -4.31
CA ASN A 318 9.09 10.43 -3.49
C ASN A 318 9.54 10.14 -2.04
N SER A 319 10.37 9.12 -1.82
CA SER A 319 10.87 8.75 -0.48
C SER A 319 12.26 9.31 -0.20
N ARG A 320 12.58 9.51 1.09
CA ARG A 320 13.93 9.86 1.53
C ARG A 320 14.98 8.83 1.13
N ALA A 321 14.60 7.55 1.04
CA ALA A 321 15.50 6.46 0.64
C ALA A 321 16.07 6.66 -0.77
N VAL A 322 15.29 7.21 -1.72
CA VAL A 322 15.77 7.58 -3.07
C VAL A 322 16.94 8.56 -3.00
N GLN A 323 16.82 9.58 -2.14
CA GLN A 323 17.84 10.62 -1.98
C GLN A 323 19.09 10.07 -1.28
N GLU A 324 18.92 9.18 -0.30
CA GLU A 324 20.03 8.57 0.46
C GLU A 324 20.80 7.53 -0.36
N ALA A 325 20.12 6.78 -1.24
CA ALA A 325 20.74 5.88 -2.21
C ALA A 325 21.32 6.60 -3.44
N GLY A 326 20.99 7.89 -3.64
CA GLY A 326 21.41 8.65 -4.81
C GLY A 326 20.66 8.32 -6.11
N LEU A 327 19.52 7.63 -6.02
CA LEU A 327 18.73 7.13 -7.15
C LEU A 327 17.64 8.12 -7.65
N THR A 328 17.85 9.42 -7.44
CA THR A 328 16.89 10.47 -7.85
C THR A 328 16.68 10.52 -9.36
N ALA A 329 17.70 10.15 -10.16
CA ALA A 329 17.57 10.11 -11.61
C ALA A 329 16.65 8.97 -12.08
N GLU A 330 16.77 7.81 -11.45
CA GLU A 330 15.97 6.61 -11.68
C GLU A 330 14.50 6.84 -11.29
N ALA A 331 14.26 7.45 -10.12
CA ALA A 331 12.93 7.87 -9.68
C ALA A 331 12.28 8.88 -10.65
N ASN A 332 13.01 9.92 -11.05
CA ASN A 332 12.53 10.91 -12.02
C ASN A 332 12.25 10.30 -13.41
N LEU A 333 13.09 9.37 -13.87
CA LEU A 333 12.90 8.67 -15.14
C LEU A 333 11.63 7.81 -15.11
N LEU A 334 11.40 7.11 -14.01
CA LEU A 334 10.19 6.33 -13.78
C LEU A 334 8.94 7.22 -13.74
N GLU A 335 8.97 8.34 -13.01
CA GLU A 335 7.87 9.31 -13.00
C GLU A 335 7.64 10.00 -14.35
N SER A 336 8.67 10.16 -15.18
CA SER A 336 8.53 10.73 -16.53
C SER A 336 7.74 9.84 -17.50
N ARG A 337 7.58 8.55 -17.20
CA ARG A 337 6.72 7.63 -17.97
C ARG A 337 5.24 7.88 -17.78
N ILE A 338 4.83 8.62 -16.75
CA ILE A 338 3.41 8.79 -16.48
C ILE A 338 2.82 9.84 -17.43
N GLY A 339 1.91 9.40 -18.30
CA GLY A 339 1.31 10.25 -19.33
C GLY A 339 2.14 10.45 -20.59
N THR A 340 3.32 9.81 -20.72
CA THR A 340 4.10 9.80 -21.96
C THR A 340 3.86 8.51 -22.74
N ASN A 341 3.27 8.62 -23.94
CA ASN A 341 3.23 7.53 -24.91
C ASN A 341 4.62 7.45 -25.56
N TYR A 342 5.51 6.60 -25.04
CA TYR A 342 6.90 6.56 -25.51
C TYR A 342 7.12 5.77 -26.81
N ALA A 343 6.07 5.15 -27.34
CA ALA A 343 6.13 4.56 -28.66
C ALA A 343 6.12 5.64 -29.75
N ALA A 344 6.88 5.40 -30.82
CA ALA A 344 6.90 6.26 -32.01
C ALA A 344 5.52 6.33 -32.73
N ASN A 345 4.62 5.39 -32.44
CA ASN A 345 3.22 5.42 -32.84
C ASN A 345 2.35 5.92 -31.69
N THR A 346 1.51 6.91 -31.94
CA THR A 346 0.57 7.48 -30.96
C THR A 346 -0.53 6.51 -30.49
N GLY A 347 -0.68 5.37 -31.14
CA GLY A 347 -1.61 4.30 -30.72
C GLY A 347 -1.07 3.40 -29.61
N ASP A 348 0.25 3.33 -29.42
CA ASP A 348 0.91 2.38 -28.51
C ASP A 348 1.14 3.03 -27.14
N GLN A 349 0.06 3.25 -26.39
CA GLN A 349 0.13 3.74 -25.01
C GLN A 349 0.85 2.71 -24.12
N THR A 350 2.00 3.11 -23.54
CA THR A 350 2.82 2.26 -22.64
C THR A 350 2.24 2.14 -21.23
N ALA A 351 1.50 3.16 -20.79
CA ALA A 351 0.83 3.19 -19.50
C ALA A 351 -0.58 2.59 -19.60
N ILE A 352 -1.03 1.91 -18.54
CA ILE A 352 -2.44 1.54 -18.37
C ILE A 352 -3.06 2.46 -17.31
N LYS A 353 -4.22 3.05 -17.65
CA LYS A 353 -5.00 3.92 -16.77
C LYS A 353 -6.35 3.28 -16.46
N ILE A 354 -6.73 3.21 -15.19
CA ILE A 354 -8.03 2.72 -14.75
C ILE A 354 -8.79 3.87 -14.10
N GLN A 355 -9.81 4.36 -14.79
CA GLN A 355 -10.67 5.44 -14.30
C GLN A 355 -11.60 4.93 -13.18
N PRO A 356 -11.76 5.65 -12.05
CA PRO A 356 -12.68 5.26 -10.99
C PRO A 356 -14.13 5.29 -11.48
N LYS A 357 -14.80 4.15 -11.36
CA LYS A 357 -16.24 3.97 -11.56
C LYS A 357 -16.79 3.36 -10.28
N ALA A 358 -17.82 3.96 -9.68
CA ALA A 358 -18.43 3.39 -8.47
C ALA A 358 -18.77 1.91 -8.68
N GLY A 359 -18.36 1.04 -7.75
CA GLY A 359 -18.59 -0.40 -7.84
C GLY A 359 -17.57 -1.19 -8.68
N ARG A 360 -16.67 -0.53 -9.42
CA ARG A 360 -15.57 -1.21 -10.13
C ARG A 360 -14.52 -1.70 -9.15
N LEU A 361 -14.09 -2.94 -9.33
CA LEU A 361 -12.90 -3.51 -8.73
C LEU A 361 -11.73 -3.49 -9.72
N LEU A 362 -10.55 -3.10 -9.25
CA LEU A 362 -9.26 -3.30 -9.89
C LEU A 362 -8.47 -4.33 -9.06
N ILE A 363 -7.87 -5.32 -9.70
CA ILE A 363 -7.02 -6.35 -9.08
C ILE A 363 -5.66 -6.30 -9.78
N PHE A 364 -4.57 -6.26 -9.01
CA PHE A 364 -3.22 -6.34 -9.59
C PHE A 364 -2.22 -7.05 -8.70
N PHE A 365 -1.27 -7.73 -9.33
CA PHE A 365 -0.19 -8.41 -8.64
C PHE A 365 1.02 -7.47 -8.51
N SER A 366 1.53 -7.33 -7.28
CA SER A 366 2.81 -6.63 -7.00
C SER A 366 4.02 -7.56 -7.08
N ARG A 367 3.79 -8.85 -7.33
CA ARG A 367 4.81 -9.90 -7.43
C ARG A 367 4.53 -10.82 -8.62
N THR A 368 5.60 -11.29 -9.25
CA THR A 368 5.54 -12.24 -10.36
C THR A 368 5.21 -13.66 -9.86
N ALA A 369 4.92 -14.59 -10.78
CA ALA A 369 4.76 -16.01 -10.46
C ALA A 369 5.99 -16.66 -9.79
N THR A 370 7.17 -16.03 -9.85
CA THR A 370 8.40 -16.51 -9.18
C THR A 370 8.58 -15.94 -7.78
N GLY A 371 7.60 -15.19 -7.25
CA GLY A 371 7.64 -14.61 -5.91
C GLY A 371 8.43 -13.30 -5.80
N HIS A 372 9.20 -12.91 -6.82
CA HIS A 372 9.90 -11.62 -6.85
C HIS A 372 8.94 -10.45 -7.02
N GLN A 373 9.33 -9.25 -6.58
CA GLN A 373 8.60 -8.01 -6.86
C GLN A 373 8.56 -7.75 -8.37
N ASP A 374 7.41 -7.29 -8.86
CA ASP A 374 7.22 -6.98 -10.28
C ASP A 374 7.62 -5.51 -10.56
N PRO A 375 8.69 -5.24 -11.33
CA PRO A 375 9.14 -3.89 -11.63
C PRO A 375 8.14 -3.08 -12.49
N ARG A 376 7.07 -3.69 -13.01
CA ARG A 376 6.03 -3.00 -13.78
C ARG A 376 4.78 -2.69 -12.98
N ALA A 377 4.63 -3.26 -11.78
CA ALA A 377 3.50 -3.03 -10.88
C ALA A 377 3.58 -1.69 -10.11
N TRP A 378 4.64 -0.91 -10.34
CA TRP A 378 4.74 0.47 -9.87
C TRP A 378 3.54 1.27 -10.37
N HIS A 379 2.85 1.95 -9.45
CA HIS A 379 1.61 2.65 -9.77
C HIS A 379 1.39 3.88 -8.88
N SER A 380 0.38 4.68 -9.22
CA SER A 380 -0.08 5.81 -8.42
C SER A 380 -1.52 6.19 -8.73
N GLY A 381 -2.11 7.04 -7.89
CA GLY A 381 -3.34 7.76 -8.19
C GLY A 381 -3.03 9.10 -8.85
N GLU A 382 -3.65 9.38 -10.00
CA GLU A 382 -3.64 10.73 -10.56
C GLU A 382 -4.27 11.72 -9.58
N ARG A 383 -3.75 12.94 -9.55
CA ARG A 383 -4.42 14.08 -8.90
C ARG A 383 -5.84 14.24 -9.44
N ILE A 384 -6.76 14.53 -8.54
CA ILE A 384 -8.11 15.00 -8.89
C ILE A 384 -8.03 16.49 -9.21
N VAL A 385 -8.44 16.86 -10.41
CA VAL A 385 -8.50 18.25 -10.87
C VAL A 385 -9.97 18.69 -10.87
N SER A 386 -10.27 19.75 -10.13
CA SER A 386 -11.60 20.37 -10.17
C SER A 386 -11.82 21.06 -11.52
N SER A 387 -12.51 20.40 -12.46
CA SER A 387 -12.94 21.08 -13.70
C SER A 387 -14.06 22.07 -13.39
N ARG A 388 -14.11 23.17 -14.17
CA ARG A 388 -15.17 24.18 -14.07
C ARG A 388 -16.56 23.61 -14.36
N SER A 389 -16.65 22.51 -15.11
CA SER A 389 -17.89 21.81 -15.43
C SER A 389 -18.38 20.88 -14.30
N SER A 390 -17.48 20.38 -13.45
CA SER A 390 -17.74 19.28 -12.52
C SER A 390 -17.59 19.69 -11.04
N ALA A 391 -18.07 20.88 -10.70
CA ALA A 391 -17.90 21.58 -9.41
C ALA A 391 -18.35 20.83 -8.12
N ARG A 392 -18.73 19.56 -8.21
CA ARG A 392 -19.09 18.67 -7.08
C ARG A 392 -18.08 17.56 -6.80
N ILE A 393 -17.10 17.32 -7.67
CA ILE A 393 -16.18 16.17 -7.54
C ILE A 393 -14.83 16.66 -7.03
N THR A 394 -14.66 16.57 -5.71
CA THR A 394 -13.45 16.99 -4.98
C THR A 394 -12.71 15.83 -4.33
N GLU A 395 -13.25 14.62 -4.33
CA GLU A 395 -12.68 13.45 -3.65
C GLU A 395 -12.82 12.13 -4.43
N LYS A 396 -11.81 11.26 -4.31
CA LYS A 396 -11.78 9.87 -4.77
C LYS A 396 -11.77 8.99 -3.54
N ARG A 397 -12.79 8.14 -3.40
CA ARG A 397 -12.96 7.23 -2.27
C ARG A 397 -12.70 5.81 -2.74
N ILE A 398 -11.83 5.09 -2.04
CA ILE A 398 -11.49 3.69 -2.33
C ILE A 398 -11.47 2.85 -1.06
N LEU A 399 -11.80 1.57 -1.22
CA LEU A 399 -11.33 0.52 -0.32
C LEU A 399 -10.21 -0.25 -1.02
N THR A 400 -9.11 -0.44 -0.32
CA THR A 400 -7.99 -1.26 -0.75
C THR A 400 -7.90 -2.46 0.17
N LEU A 401 -8.04 -3.66 -0.38
CA LEU A 401 -7.68 -4.90 0.30
C LEU A 401 -6.30 -5.34 -0.21
N PHE A 402 -5.37 -5.52 0.71
CA PHE A 402 -4.06 -6.06 0.44
C PHE A 402 -4.05 -7.55 0.78
N LYS A 403 -3.91 -8.40 -0.23
CA LYS A 403 -3.83 -9.84 -0.06
C LYS A 403 -2.42 -10.25 0.34
N GLU A 404 -2.30 -10.97 1.45
CA GLU A 404 -1.02 -11.50 1.90
C GLU A 404 -1.00 -13.04 1.82
N VAL A 405 0.14 -13.60 1.40
CA VAL A 405 0.33 -15.05 1.42
C VAL A 405 0.26 -15.52 2.86
N ALA A 406 -0.61 -16.50 3.14
CA ALA A 406 -0.72 -17.09 4.47
C ALA A 406 0.61 -17.71 4.88
N TYR A 407 1.21 -17.17 5.94
CA TYR A 407 2.48 -17.61 6.49
C TYR A 407 2.30 -17.95 7.97
N THR A 408 2.83 -19.10 8.38
CA THR A 408 2.75 -19.60 9.75
C THR A 408 4.16 -19.87 10.28
N ASP A 409 4.56 -19.16 11.33
CA ASP A 409 5.83 -19.37 12.04
C ASP A 409 5.87 -20.69 12.83
N LYS A 410 4.76 -21.45 12.88
CA LYS A 410 4.70 -22.68 13.66
C LYS A 410 5.41 -23.83 12.93
N PRO A 411 6.52 -24.37 13.48
CA PRO A 411 7.18 -25.52 12.89
C PRO A 411 6.24 -26.74 12.89
N GLY A 412 6.00 -27.29 11.70
CA GLY A 412 5.11 -28.45 11.50
C GLY A 412 3.71 -28.13 10.95
N GLU A 413 3.25 -26.87 10.98
CA GLU A 413 2.07 -26.43 10.20
C GLU A 413 2.45 -25.90 8.81
N ALA A 414 3.75 -25.62 8.57
CA ALA A 414 4.27 -25.27 7.26
C ALA A 414 3.98 -26.40 6.24
N ASN A 415 3.50 -26.00 5.06
CA ASN A 415 2.98 -26.89 4.03
C ASN A 415 4.00 -28.01 3.69
N PRO A 416 3.74 -29.30 4.02
CA PRO A 416 4.80 -30.31 4.20
C PRO A 416 5.52 -30.77 2.92
N GLY A 417 5.17 -30.22 1.76
CA GLY A 417 5.89 -30.41 0.49
C GLY A 417 6.94 -29.34 0.18
N VAL A 418 7.06 -28.28 1.01
CA VAL A 418 7.78 -27.05 0.66
C VAL A 418 9.09 -26.90 1.45
N ALA A 419 10.07 -27.75 1.14
CA ALA A 419 11.44 -27.64 1.64
C ALA A 419 12.25 -26.57 0.86
N GLN A 420 11.76 -25.33 0.84
CA GLN A 420 12.39 -24.23 0.10
C GLN A 420 13.35 -23.41 0.94
N THR A 421 14.44 -22.98 0.30
CA THR A 421 15.57 -22.30 0.92
C THR A 421 15.52 -20.77 0.81
N THR A 422 14.54 -20.22 0.08
CA THR A 422 14.38 -18.78 -0.15
C THR A 422 12.94 -18.33 0.11
N PHE A 423 12.80 -17.04 0.43
CA PHE A 423 11.52 -16.39 0.68
C PHE A 423 10.65 -16.36 -0.58
N GLU A 424 11.23 -16.01 -1.72
CA GLU A 424 10.57 -15.97 -3.03
C GLU A 424 10.09 -17.36 -3.44
N GLY A 425 10.89 -18.39 -3.14
CA GLY A 425 10.52 -19.78 -3.30
C GLY A 425 9.17 -20.06 -2.61
N TYR A 426 9.06 -19.74 -1.32
CA TYR A 426 7.85 -19.98 -0.51
C TYR A 426 6.61 -19.31 -1.09
N LEU A 427 6.75 -18.07 -1.59
CA LEU A 427 5.64 -17.34 -2.20
C LEU A 427 5.25 -17.87 -3.59
N ALA A 428 6.23 -18.27 -4.41
CA ALA A 428 6.06 -18.58 -5.82
C ALA A 428 4.89 -19.53 -6.15
N PRO A 429 4.78 -20.75 -5.58
CA PRO A 429 3.71 -21.68 -5.96
C PRO A 429 2.31 -21.16 -5.58
N LEU A 430 2.21 -20.42 -4.47
CA LEU A 430 0.93 -19.87 -3.98
C LEU A 430 0.48 -18.70 -4.86
N ILE A 431 1.40 -17.80 -5.22
CA ILE A 431 1.14 -16.71 -6.17
C ILE A 431 0.78 -17.28 -7.54
N GLN A 432 1.58 -18.22 -8.07
CA GLN A 432 1.36 -18.85 -9.37
C GLN A 432 -0.01 -19.53 -9.45
N GLN A 433 -0.43 -20.26 -8.42
CA GLN A 433 -1.75 -20.89 -8.35
C GLN A 433 -2.89 -19.86 -8.48
N GLN A 434 -2.80 -18.74 -7.77
CA GLN A 434 -3.80 -17.68 -7.81
C GLN A 434 -3.80 -16.91 -9.15
N GLN A 435 -2.62 -16.62 -9.71
CA GLN A 435 -2.49 -16.02 -11.04
C GLN A 435 -3.17 -16.90 -12.11
N GLN A 436 -2.85 -18.19 -12.12
CA GLN A 436 -3.44 -19.16 -13.05
C GLN A 436 -4.95 -19.38 -12.83
N TRP A 437 -5.45 -19.23 -11.60
CA TRP A 437 -6.88 -19.26 -11.32
C TRP A 437 -7.60 -18.06 -11.95
N LEU A 438 -7.13 -16.83 -11.69
CA LEU A 438 -7.74 -15.62 -12.22
C LEU A 438 -7.60 -15.51 -13.75
N GLN A 439 -6.46 -15.89 -14.32
CA GLN A 439 -6.28 -15.96 -15.78
C GLN A 439 -7.27 -16.96 -16.42
N ARG A 440 -7.46 -18.15 -15.84
CA ARG A 440 -8.48 -19.09 -16.32
C ARG A 440 -9.88 -18.52 -16.21
N LYS A 441 -10.24 -17.88 -15.10
CA LYS A 441 -11.56 -17.25 -14.93
C LYS A 441 -11.82 -16.13 -15.93
N ALA A 442 -10.82 -15.32 -16.25
CA ALA A 442 -10.94 -14.30 -17.30
C ALA A 442 -11.11 -14.92 -18.70
N ASN A 443 -10.33 -15.97 -19.01
CA ASN A 443 -10.38 -16.67 -20.30
C ASN A 443 -11.65 -17.51 -20.51
N GLU A 444 -12.25 -18.05 -19.44
CA GLU A 444 -13.52 -18.77 -19.48
C GLU A 444 -14.70 -17.87 -19.90
N GLY A 445 -14.56 -16.54 -19.79
CA GLY A 445 -15.61 -15.55 -20.09
C GLY A 445 -16.89 -15.71 -19.25
N SER A 446 -16.89 -16.66 -18.31
CA SER A 446 -18.03 -17.07 -17.54
C SER A 446 -18.28 -16.07 -16.41
N PRO A 447 -19.54 -15.75 -16.09
CA PRO A 447 -19.85 -14.89 -14.95
C PRO A 447 -19.23 -15.42 -13.67
N LEU A 448 -18.72 -14.53 -12.82
CA LEU A 448 -18.38 -14.86 -11.45
C LEU A 448 -19.68 -15.11 -10.67
N VAL A 449 -20.03 -16.38 -10.51
CA VAL A 449 -21.18 -16.82 -9.71
C VAL A 449 -20.70 -17.10 -8.29
N GLY A 450 -20.98 -16.18 -7.37
CA GLY A 450 -20.89 -16.44 -5.94
C GLY A 450 -22.09 -17.23 -5.44
N TYR A 451 -21.86 -18.24 -4.62
CA TYR A 451 -22.90 -18.92 -3.87
C TYR A 451 -23.01 -18.24 -2.49
N TYR A 452 -23.93 -17.27 -2.39
CA TYR A 452 -24.21 -16.47 -1.18
C TYR A 452 -25.46 -16.94 -0.45
#